data_AF-A0A7C7D8T0-F1
#
_entry.id   AF-A0A7C7D8T0-F1
#
_cell.length_a   1.000
_cell.length_b   1.000
_cell.length_c   1.000
_cell.angle_alpha   90.00
_cell.angle_beta   90.00
_cell.angle_gamma   90.00
#
_symmetry.space_group_name_H-M   'P 1'
#
loop_
_entity.id
_entity.type
_entity.pdbx_description
1 polymer ?
#
loop_
_entity_poly.entity_id
_entity_poly.type
_entity_poly.pdbx_seq_one_letter_code
_entity_poly.pdbx_strand_id
1 'polypeptide(L)'
;MRANVLAIQKHVDEKFQGNKTKFSEALRVNRAQLSKILTHNEGAGALFFGELIRYCDENHLNWREFIFLPDGVTLVTDGHAQRGA
;
A
#
# COMPACT_ATOMS: atom_id res chain seq x y z
N MET A 1 11.17 2.88 -3.40
CA MET A 1 9.94 2.07 -3.25
C MET A 1 9.11 2.24 -4.50
N ARG A 2 8.47 1.19 -5.00
CA ARG A 2 7.59 1.25 -6.17
C ARG A 2 6.24 0.62 -5.80
N ALA A 3 5.15 1.13 -6.36
CA ALA A 3 3.84 0.53 -6.15
C ALA A 3 3.71 -0.74 -7.00
N ASN A 4 3.19 -1.82 -6.41
CA ASN A 4 2.79 -3.01 -7.15
C ASN A 4 1.39 -2.78 -7.74
N VAL A 5 1.37 -2.08 -8.88
CA VAL A 5 0.14 -1.70 -9.57
C VAL A 5 -0.76 -2.91 -9.87
N LEU A 6 -0.19 -4.08 -10.18
CA LEU A 6 -0.95 -5.29 -10.47
C LEU A 6 -1.69 -5.81 -9.22
N ALA A 7 -1.00 -5.91 -8.09
CA ALA A 7 -1.62 -6.33 -6.83
C ALA A 7 -2.67 -5.32 -6.36
N ILE A 8 -2.38 -4.01 -6.49
CA ILE A 8 -3.32 -2.94 -6.16
C ILE A 8 -4.57 -3.03 -7.05
N GLN A 9 -4.39 -3.16 -8.37
CA GLN A 9 -5.50 -3.25 -9.31
C GLN A 9 -6.35 -4.49 -9.02
N LYS A 10 -5.73 -5.65 -8.78
CA LYS A 10 -6.44 -6.88 -8.40
C LYS A 10 -7.29 -6.68 -7.14
N HIS A 11 -6.74 -6.03 -6.11
CA HIS A 11 -7.49 -5.73 -4.88
C HIS A 11 -8.64 -4.74 -5.11
N VAL A 12 -8.46 -3.76 -5.98
CA VAL A 12 -9.54 -2.85 -6.40
C VAL A 12 -10.64 -3.63 -7.12
N ASP A 13 -10.30 -4.57 -7.98
CA ASP A 13 -11.27 -5.41 -8.68
C ASP A 13 -12.01 -6.34 -7.71
N GLU A 14 -11.31 -6.99 -6.79
CA GLU A 14 -11.90 -7.96 -5.85
C GLU A 14 -12.71 -7.31 -4.72
N LYS A 15 -12.19 -6.25 -4.09
CA LYS A 15 -12.84 -5.59 -2.93
C LYS A 15 -13.74 -4.43 -3.30
N PHE A 16 -13.44 -3.74 -4.39
CA PHE A 16 -14.16 -2.54 -4.81
C PHE A 16 -14.92 -2.72 -6.13
N GLN A 17 -14.97 -3.95 -6.68
CA GLN A 17 -15.65 -4.26 -7.93
C GLN A 17 -15.15 -3.38 -9.10
N GLY A 18 -13.85 -3.09 -9.11
CA GLY A 18 -13.20 -2.22 -10.10
C GLY A 18 -13.40 -0.72 -9.86
N ASN A 19 -14.06 -0.33 -8.76
CA ASN A 19 -14.35 1.06 -8.46
C ASN A 19 -13.14 1.79 -7.85
N LYS A 20 -12.31 2.36 -8.72
CA LYS A 20 -11.13 3.18 -8.36
C LYS A 20 -11.48 4.41 -7.52
N THR A 21 -12.69 4.95 -7.64
CA THR A 21 -13.12 6.11 -6.84
C THR A 21 -13.28 5.69 -5.38
N LYS A 22 -14.01 4.60 -5.11
CA LYS A 22 -14.17 4.08 -3.74
C LYS A 22 -12.83 3.72 -3.10
N PHE A 23 -11.92 3.16 -3.89
CA PHE A 23 -10.58 2.85 -3.39
C PHE A 23 -9.77 4.11 -3.03
N SER A 24 -9.84 5.15 -3.85
CA SER A 24 -9.18 6.43 -3.53
C SER A 24 -9.72 7.08 -2.26
N GLU A 25 -11.03 6.95 -2.00
CA GLU A 25 -11.66 7.44 -0.77
C GLU A 25 -11.21 6.63 0.45
N ALA A 26 -11.12 5.31 0.33
CA ALA A 26 -10.62 4.44 1.40
C ALA A 26 -9.16 4.73 1.76
N LEU A 27 -8.33 4.99 0.74
CA LEU A 27 -6.94 5.40 0.89
C LEU A 27 -6.79 6.89 1.23
N ARG A 28 -7.85 7.69 1.25
CA ARG A 28 -7.79 9.16 1.45
C ARG A 28 -6.80 9.87 0.52
N VAL A 29 -6.61 9.34 -0.69
CA VAL A 29 -5.72 9.91 -1.71
C VAL A 29 -6.52 10.53 -2.83
N ASN A 30 -5.94 11.52 -3.51
CA ASN A 30 -6.61 12.14 -4.65
C ASN A 30 -6.76 11.12 -5.80
N ARG A 31 -7.96 11.02 -6.38
CA ARG A 31 -8.25 10.21 -7.58
C ARG A 31 -7.27 10.45 -8.72
N ALA A 32 -6.87 11.70 -8.97
CA ALA A 32 -5.91 12.03 -10.00
C ALA A 32 -4.52 11.45 -9.70
N GLN A 33 -4.11 11.46 -8.43
CA GLN A 33 -2.86 10.84 -7.99
C GLN A 33 -2.93 9.32 -8.12
N LEU A 34 -4.01 8.70 -7.66
CA LEU A 34 -4.23 7.25 -7.79
C LEU A 34 -4.20 6.82 -9.27
N SER A 35 -4.86 7.56 -10.16
CA SER A 35 -4.87 7.26 -11.59
C SER A 35 -3.46 7.34 -12.20
N LYS A 36 -2.66 8.34 -11.82
CA LYS A 36 -1.25 8.45 -12.25
C LYS A 36 -0.41 7.27 -11.77
N ILE A 37 -0.60 6.85 -10.52
CA ILE A 37 0.13 5.70 -9.96
C ILE A 37 -0.27 4.41 -10.68
N LEU A 38 -1.56 4.19 -10.92
CA LEU A 38 -2.03 2.97 -11.58
C LEU A 38 -1.69 2.92 -13.08
N THR A 39 -1.57 4.07 -13.74
CA THR A 39 -1.36 4.11 -15.19
C THR A 39 0.12 4.26 -15.56
N HIS A 40 0.86 5.09 -14.81
CA HIS A 40 2.24 5.44 -15.12
C HIS A 40 3.24 4.94 -14.07
N ASN A 41 2.77 4.40 -12.93
CA ASN A 41 3.61 4.08 -11.76
C ASN A 41 4.42 5.31 -11.28
N GLU A 42 3.85 6.50 -11.48
CA GLU A 42 4.43 7.79 -11.12
C GLU A 42 3.56 8.51 -10.08
N GLY A 43 4.20 9.32 -9.22
CA GLY A 43 3.49 10.09 -8.20
C GLY A 43 3.11 9.32 -6.92
N ALA A 44 3.60 8.09 -6.76
CA ALA A 44 3.55 7.34 -5.51
C ALA A 44 4.59 7.91 -4.53
N GLY A 45 4.21 8.96 -3.82
CA GLY A 45 5.04 9.58 -2.78
C GLY A 45 4.86 8.90 -1.42
N ALA A 46 5.60 9.39 -0.42
CA ALA A 46 5.53 8.90 0.96
C ALA A 46 4.11 8.91 1.53
N LEU A 47 3.29 9.92 1.19
CA LEU A 47 1.89 10.01 1.61
C LEU A 47 1.04 8.86 1.08
N PHE A 48 1.21 8.49 -0.19
CA PHE A 48 0.47 7.38 -0.79
C PHE A 48 0.84 6.06 -0.12
N PHE A 49 2.14 5.82 0.08
CA PHE A 49 2.59 4.60 0.76
C PHE A 49 2.15 4.57 2.23
N GLY A 50 2.17 5.71 2.94
CA GLY A 50 1.70 5.81 4.31
C GLY A 50 0.22 5.47 4.44
N GLU A 51 -0.63 6.05 3.59
CA GLU A 51 -2.07 5.74 3.57
C GLU A 51 -2.35 4.30 3.12
N LEU A 52 -1.58 3.76 2.17
CA LEU A 52 -1.69 2.38 1.74
C LEU A 52 -1.33 1.40 2.86
N ILE A 53 -0.24 1.65 3.59
CA ILE A 53 0.15 0.85 4.75
C ILE A 53 -0.92 0.95 5.84
N ARG A 54 -1.43 2.15 6.14
CA ARG A 54 -2.53 2.35 7.10
C ARG A 54 -3.77 1.55 6.69
N TYR A 55 -4.19 1.66 5.44
CA TYR A 55 -5.33 0.92 4.92
C TYR A 55 -5.11 -0.59 5.03
N CYS A 56 -3.91 -1.07 4.69
CA CYS A 56 -3.57 -2.49 4.82
C CYS A 56 -3.62 -2.93 6.29
N ASP A 57 -3.08 -2.16 7.22
CA ASP A 57 -3.07 -2.46 8.66
C ASP A 57 -4.51 -2.55 9.22
N GLU A 58 -5.36 -1.57 8.89
CA GLU A 58 -6.78 -1.55 9.27
C GLU A 58 -7.59 -2.72 8.69
N ASN A 59 -7.16 -3.27 7.56
CA ASN A 59 -7.83 -4.38 6.89
C ASN A 59 -7.12 -5.74 7.07
N HIS A 60 -6.11 -5.81 7.95
CA HIS A 60 -5.26 -6.99 8.16
C HIS A 60 -4.67 -7.58 6.86
N LEU A 61 -4.29 -6.71 5.93
CA LEU A 61 -3.67 -7.04 4.65
C LEU A 61 -2.14 -6.91 4.73
N ASN A 62 -1.44 -7.73 3.97
CA ASN A 62 0.01 -7.65 3.89
C ASN A 62 0.42 -6.56 2.88
N TRP A 63 0.76 -5.36 3.38
CA TRP A 63 1.19 -4.23 2.55
C TRP A 63 2.40 -4.55 1.65
N ARG A 64 3.22 -5.56 1.98
CA ARG A 64 4.38 -5.98 1.17
C ARG A 64 3.98 -6.56 -0.19
N GLU A 65 2.76 -7.04 -0.32
CA GLU A 65 2.24 -7.51 -1.61
C GLU A 65 1.93 -6.32 -2.55
N PHE A 66 1.65 -5.16 -1.97
CA PHE A 66 1.25 -3.94 -2.68
C PHE A 66 2.41 -2.98 -2.94
N ILE A 67 3.56 -3.16 -2.29
CA ILE A 67 4.72 -2.27 -2.36
C ILE A 67 5.98 -3.08 -2.65
N PHE A 68 6.64 -2.77 -3.77
CA PHE A 68 7.99 -3.23 -4.04
C PHE A 68 8.99 -2.38 -3.27
N LEU A 69 9.57 -2.97 -2.23
CA LEU A 69 10.70 -2.42 -1.50
C LEU A 69 11.97 -2.60 -2.35
N PRO A 70 12.90 -1.62 -2.36
CA PRO A 70 14.20 -1.82 -3.00
C PRO A 70 15.00 -2.93 -2.31
N ASP A 71 15.80 -3.68 -3.06
CA ASP A 71 16.72 -4.68 -2.53
C ASP A 71 17.65 -4.03 -1.49
N GLY A 72 17.63 -4.53 -0.26
CA GLY A 72 18.41 -3.99 0.86
C GLY A 72 17.58 -3.40 2.01
N VAL A 73 16.25 -3.46 1.97
CA VAL A 73 15.43 -3.14 3.14
C VAL A 73 15.49 -4.30 4.14
N THR A 74 16.34 -4.15 5.16
CA THR A 74 16.36 -5.04 6.32
C THR A 74 15.08 -4.87 7.11
N LEU A 75 14.39 -5.98 7.37
CA LEU A 75 13.25 -6.02 8.27
C LEU A 75 13.76 -5.70 9.68
N VAL A 76 13.50 -4.50 10.18
CA VAL A 76 13.74 -4.18 11.60
C VAL A 76 12.66 -4.91 12.39
N THR A 77 12.95 -6.14 12.81
CA THR A 77 12.21 -6.76 13.89
C THR A 77 12.53 -5.94 15.13
N ASP A 78 11.58 -5.15 15.62
CA ASP A 78 11.67 -4.61 16.96
C ASP A 78 11.57 -5.81 17.92
N GLY A 79 12.74 -6.39 18.18
CA GLY A 79 12.92 -7.49 19.11
C GLY A 79 12.76 -6.94 20.51
N HIS A 80 11.52 -6.67 20.92
CA HIS A 80 11.16 -6.58 22.32
C HIS A 80 11.25 -8.01 22.89
N ALA A 81 12.49 -8.49 23.03
CA ALA A 81 12.83 -9.63 23.84
C ALA A 81 12.47 -9.23 25.28
N GLN A 82 11.25 -9.56 25.68
CA GLN A 82 10.86 -9.62 27.07
C GLN A 82 11.75 -10.67 27.73
N ARG A 83 12.89 -10.24 28.30
CA ARG A 83 13.59 -11.01 29.33
C ARG A 83 12.84 -10.76 30.63
N GLY A 84 11.80 -11.54 30.86
CA GLY A 84 11.12 -11.66 32.14
C GLY A 84 11.53 -12.97 32.81
N ALA A 85 11.90 -12.83 34.09
CA ALA A 85 12.23 -13.83 35.10
C ALA A 85 13.62 -14.47 35.03
#